data_AF-A0A4Q6B001-F1
#
_entry.id   AF-A0A4Q6B001-F1
#
_cell.length_a   1.000
_cell.length_b   1.000
_cell.length_c   1.000
_cell.angle_alpha   90.00
_cell.angle_beta   90.00
_cell.angle_gamma   90.00
#
_symmetry.space_group_name_H-M   'P 1'
#
loop_
_entity.id
_entity.type
_entity.pdbx_description
1 polymer ?
#
loop_
_entity_poly.entity_id
_entity_poly.type
_entity_poly.pdbx_seq_one_letter_code
_entity_poly.pdbx_strand_id
1 'polypeptide(L)' 'MNTDVVQGRWNEIRGSVKANWNKLTDDDLNEIAGRLHELEGHLQNRYGWPRAEARDSVSIFLRSIKL' A
#
# COMPACT_ATOMS: atom_id res chain seq x y z
N MET A 1 -13.66 -0.02 2.78
CA MET A 1 -12.92 1.07 2.09
C MET A 1 -13.04 0.81 0.61
N ASN A 2 -13.26 1.84 -0.21
CA ASN A 2 -13.41 1.67 -1.66
C ASN A 2 -12.01 1.52 -2.29
N THR A 3 -11.61 0.27 -2.51
CA THR A 3 -10.41 -0.14 -3.26
C THR A 3 -10.28 0.58 -4.60
N ASP A 4 -11.41 0.85 -5.26
CA ASP A 4 -11.48 1.52 -6.56
C ASP A 4 -10.91 2.95 -6.53
N VAL A 5 -11.03 3.65 -5.39
CA VAL A 5 -10.51 5.02 -5.24
C VAL A 5 -8.98 5.02 -5.18
N VAL A 6 -8.40 4.04 -4.47
CA VAL A 6 -6.95 3.87 -4.35
C VAL A 6 -6.34 3.56 -5.71
N GLN A 7 -6.97 2.68 -6.47
CA GLN A 7 -6.52 2.32 -7.81
C GLN A 7 -6.59 3.52 -8.78
N GLY A 8 -7.67 4.29 -8.75
CA GLY A 8 -7.82 5.49 -9.59
C GLY A 8 -6.82 6.60 -9.26
N ARG A 9 -6.43 6.73 -7.99
CA ARG A 9 -5.48 7.76 -7.50
C ARG A 9 -4.07 7.24 -7.29
N TRP A 10 -3.74 6.02 -7.73
CA TRP A 10 -2.48 5.36 -7.41
C TRP A 10 -1.25 6.21 -7.73
N ASN A 11 -1.24 6.85 -8.89
CA ASN A 11 -0.14 7.70 -9.32
C ASN A 11 0.08 8.92 -8.41
N GLU A 12 -0.98 9.48 -7.82
CA GLU A 12 -0.88 10.58 -6.85
C GLU A 12 -0.34 10.09 -5.51
N ILE A 13 -0.78 8.92 -5.05
CA ILE A 13 -0.50 8.45 -3.68
C ILE A 13 0.74 7.55 -3.58
N ARG A 14 1.27 7.01 -4.69
CA ARG A 14 2.41 6.07 -4.67
C ARG A 14 3.65 6.65 -3.98
N GLY A 15 3.86 7.96 -4.08
CA GLY A 15 4.96 8.64 -3.38
C GLY A 15 4.79 8.60 -1.86
N SER A 16 3.57 8.83 -1.38
CA SER A 16 3.23 8.71 0.04
C SER A 16 3.31 7.26 0.53
N VAL A 17 2.92 6.29 -0.30
CA VAL A 17 3.09 4.85 -0.01
C VAL A 17 4.58 4.53 0.19
N LYS A 18 5.45 4.95 -0.74
CA LYS A 18 6.90 4.75 -0.63
C LYS A 18 7.51 5.42 0.61
N ALA A 19 7.03 6.61 0.94
CA ALA A 19 7.48 7.33 2.14
C ALA A 19 7.04 6.62 3.43
N ASN A 20 5.83 6.08 3.46
CA ASN A 20 5.30 5.34 4.61
C ASN A 20 5.98 3.97 4.78
N TRP A 21 6.30 3.32 3.67
CA TRP A 21 6.97 2.02 3.64
C TRP A 21 8.24 2.06 2.80
N ASN A 22 9.32 2.57 3.40
CA ASN A 22 10.63 2.77 2.76
C ASN A 22 11.34 1.51 2.21
N LYS A 23 10.89 0.29 2.56
CA LYS A 23 11.41 -0.96 1.99
C LYS A 23 10.72 -1.36 0.69
N LEU A 24 9.61 -0.71 0.34
CA LEU A 24 9.00 -0.87 -0.98
C LEU A 24 9.86 -0.12 -2.01
N THR A 25 10.22 -0.84 -3.07
CA THR A 25 10.95 -0.31 -4.21
C THR A 25 9.99 0.30 -5.23
N ASP A 26 10.51 1.07 -6.19
CA ASP A 26 9.67 1.58 -7.29
C ASP A 26 9.06 0.44 -8.12
N ASP A 27 9.75 -0.71 -8.20
CA ASP A 27 9.27 -1.90 -8.88
C ASP A 27 8.06 -2.51 -8.16
N ASP A 28 8.15 -2.70 -6.82
CA ASP A 28 7.02 -3.15 -6.01
C ASP A 28 5.80 -2.23 -6.20
N LEU A 29 6.01 -0.91 -6.23
CA LEU A 29 4.93 0.05 -6.41
C LEU A 29 4.29 -0.02 -7.81
N ASN A 30 5.07 -0.39 -8.83
CA ASN A 30 4.54 -0.63 -10.17
C ASN A 30 3.73 -1.93 -10.20
N GLU A 31 4.21 -3.00 -9.54
CA GLU A 31 3.50 -4.28 -9.42
C GLU A 31 2.20 -4.15 -8.62
N ILE A 32 2.20 -3.38 -7.54
CA ILE A 32 1.03 -3.13 -6.70
C ILE A 32 -0.09 -2.45 -7.50
N ALA A 33 0.25 -1.44 -8.32
CA ALA A 33 -0.69 -0.74 -9.21
C ALA A 33 -2.02 -0.31 -8.54
N GLY A 34 -1.96 0.08 -7.26
CA GLY A 34 -3.11 0.49 -6.46
C GLY A 34 -4.01 -0.64 -5.95
N ARG A 35 -3.66 -1.91 -6.18
CA ARG A 35 -4.35 -3.07 -5.63
C ARG A 35 -3.94 -3.28 -4.17
N LEU A 36 -4.88 -3.09 -3.25
CA LEU A 36 -4.60 -3.24 -1.81
C LEU A 36 -4.12 -4.63 -1.42
N HIS A 37 -4.65 -5.68 -2.07
CA HIS A 37 -4.21 -7.05 -1.82
C HIS A 37 -2.72 -7.25 -2.17
N GLU A 38 -2.27 -6.68 -3.29
CA GLU A 38 -0.86 -6.74 -3.68
C GLU A 38 -0.02 -5.93 -2.70
N LEU A 39 -0.48 -4.73 -2.29
CA LEU A 39 0.21 -3.94 -1.27
C LEU A 39 0.39 -4.73 0.02
N GLU A 40 -0.65 -5.39 0.53
CA GLU A 40 -0.58 -6.28 1.68
C GLU A 40 0.43 -7.44 1.46
N GLY A 41 0.47 -8.03 0.27
CA GLY A 41 1.42 -9.08 -0.10
C GLY A 41 2.87 -8.62 -0.10
N HIS A 42 3.16 -7.48 -0.73
CA HIS A 42 4.51 -6.90 -0.74
C HIS A 42 4.95 -6.48 0.66
N LEU A 43 4.04 -5.98 1.52
CA LEU A 43 4.36 -5.66 2.90
C LEU A 43 4.75 -6.91 3.70
N GLN A 44 4.03 -8.02 3.54
CA GLN A 44 4.42 -9.30 4.13
C GLN A 44 5.82 -9.72 3.65
N ASN A 45 6.11 -9.61 2.35
CA ASN A 45 7.40 -10.03 1.77
C ASN A 45 8.58 -9.14 2.19
N ARG A 46 8.41 -7.81 2.18
CA ARG A 46 9.50 -6.85 2.45
C ARG A 46 9.74 -6.62 3.94
N TYR A 47 8.70 -6.72 4.76
CA TYR A 47 8.77 -6.46 6.20
C TYR A 47 8.69 -7.73 7.05
N GLY A 48 8.26 -8.87 6.50
CA GLY A 48 8.03 -10.10 7.28
C GLY A 48 6.79 -10.02 8.16
N TRP A 49 5.87 -9.10 7.86
CA TRP A 49 4.68 -8.89 8.67
C TRP A 49 3.66 -10.02 8.49
N PRO A 50 2.90 -10.36 9.53
CA PRO A 50 1.71 -11.19 9.37
C PRO A 50 0.64 -10.43 8.58
N ARG A 51 -0.23 -11.17 7.89
CA ARG A 51 -1.33 -10.61 7.09
C ARG A 51 -2.19 -9.57 7.84
N ALA A 52 -2.47 -9.81 9.11
CA ALA A 52 -3.26 -8.90 9.93
C ALA A 52 -2.56 -7.54 10.09
N GLU A 53 -1.26 -7.54 10.38
CA GLU A 53 -0.47 -6.32 10.55
C GLU A 53 -0.31 -5.55 9.23
N ALA A 54 -0.09 -6.26 8.11
CA ALA A 54 -0.06 -5.64 6.78
C ALA A 54 -1.40 -4.95 6.45
N ARG A 55 -2.52 -5.66 6.67
CA ARG A 55 -3.87 -5.14 6.44
C ARG A 55 -4.20 -3.94 7.33
N ASP A 56 -3.83 -3.99 8.60
CA ASP A 56 -4.06 -2.90 9.54
C ASP A 56 -3.23 -1.68 9.18
N SER A 57 -1.95 -1.88 8.82
CA SER A 57 -1.06 -0.81 8.35
C SER A 57 -1.63 -0.11 7.11
N VAL A 58 -2.09 -0.88 6.11
CA VAL A 58 -2.75 -0.35 4.92
C VAL A 58 -4.01 0.43 5.28
N SER A 59 -4.85 -0.11 6.17
CA SER A 59 -6.09 0.57 6.60
C SER A 59 -5.81 1.87 7.38
N ILE A 60 -4.74 1.91 8.17
CA ILE A 60 -4.28 3.13 8.86
C ILE A 60 -3.79 4.17 7.85
N PHE A 61 -2.98 3.75 6.88
CA PHE A 61 -2.46 4.63 5.84
C PHE A 61 -3.58 5.26 5.01
N LEU A 62 -4.55 4.48 4.55
CA LEU A 62 -5.65 5.02 3.75
C LEU A 62 -6.47 6.07 4.52
N ARG A 63 -6.71 5.84 5.82
CA ARG A 63 -7.34 6.83 6.70
C ARG A 63 -6.51 8.10 6.86
N SER A 64 -5.18 8.00 6.92
CA SER A 64 -4.30 9.17 7.08
C SER A 64 -4.32 10.09 5.86
N ILE A 65 -4.53 9.54 4.66
CA ILE A 65 -4.64 10.30 3.41
C ILE A 65 -6.10 10.63 3.02
N LYS A 66 -7.05 10.46 3.95
CA LYS A 66 -8.49 10.71 3.77
C LYS A 66 -9.11 9.95 2.58
N LEU A 67 -8.68 8.71 2.36
CA LEU A 67 -9.25 7.77 1.38
C LEU A 67 -10.07 6.66 2.04
#